data_AF-A0A855IVP9-F1
#
_entry.id   AF-A0A855IVP9-F1
#
_cell.length_a   1.000
_cell.length_b   1.000
_cell.length_c   1.000
_cell.angle_alpha   90.00
_cell.angle_beta   90.00
_cell.angle_gamma   90.00
#
_symmetry.space_group_name_H-M   'P 1'
#
loop_
_entity.id
_entity.type
_entity.pdbx_description
1 polymer ?
#
loop_
_entity_poly.entity_id
_entity_poly.type
_entity_poly.pdbx_seq_one_letter_code
_entity_poly.pdbx_strand_id
1 'polypeptide(L)'
;MSNANLNRNVVFPSIIIILSGIALALITQFDRPMYQDASVDAKFFPMMIVIAQIAICIVLIVQHKLKGVSEQQEPMVSKMSIFGVAFLIGYALLISVVGYLYASLIAFMFYLVYFKVKKPIYYVVAVVFVFAVYYLFGEVFYIALPEATWS
;
A
#
# COMPACT_ATOMS: atom_id res chain seq x y z
N MET A 1 -12.35 15.83 35.31
CA MET A 1 -12.44 14.95 34.13
C MET A 1 -11.41 15.44 33.12
N SER A 2 -10.28 14.73 33.03
CA SER A 2 -9.18 15.09 32.12
C SER A 2 -9.56 14.67 30.71
N ASN A 3 -9.90 15.65 29.86
CA ASN A 3 -9.99 15.40 28.42
C ASN A 3 -8.58 15.11 27.94
N ALA A 4 -8.24 13.83 27.87
CA ALA A 4 -7.03 13.37 27.22
C ALA A 4 -7.08 13.87 25.77
N ASN A 5 -6.29 14.90 25.48
CA ASN A 5 -6.04 15.35 24.12
C ASN A 5 -5.39 14.18 23.37
N LEU A 6 -6.21 13.36 22.69
CA LEU A 6 -5.74 12.25 21.88
C LEU A 6 -4.88 12.80 20.76
N ASN A 7 -3.56 12.64 20.87
CA ASN A 7 -2.64 13.08 19.84
C ASN A 7 -2.75 12.14 18.64
N ARG A 8 -3.37 12.60 17.56
CA ARG A 8 -3.56 11.83 16.32
C ARG A 8 -2.25 11.19 15.82
N ASN A 9 -1.12 11.90 15.95
CA ASN A 9 0.19 11.43 15.49
C ASN A 9 0.75 10.26 16.32
N VAL A 10 0.14 9.96 17.47
CA VAL A 10 0.46 8.78 18.29
C VAL A 10 -0.66 7.74 18.17
N VAL A 11 -1.91 8.19 18.25
CA VAL A 11 -3.09 7.32 18.27
C VAL A 11 -3.22 6.55 16.95
N PHE A 12 -3.15 7.25 15.81
CA PHE A 12 -3.33 6.60 14.52
C PHE A 12 -2.25 5.55 14.25
N PRO A 13 -0.94 5.84 14.36
CA PRO A 13 0.09 4.82 14.22
C PRO A 13 -0.04 3.68 15.25
N SER A 14 -0.48 3.96 16.48
CA SER A 14 -0.69 2.90 17.50
C SER A 14 -1.81 1.94 17.11
N ILE A 15 -2.95 2.46 16.62
CA ILE A 15 -4.04 1.62 16.11
C ILE A 15 -3.56 0.79 14.92
N ILE A 16 -2.83 1.40 13.99
CA ILE A 16 -2.28 0.68 12.83
C ILE A 16 -1.31 -0.42 13.27
N ILE A 17 -0.47 -0.21 14.28
CA ILE A 17 0.42 -1.26 14.83
C ILE A 17 -0.40 -2.42 15.40
N ILE A 18 -1.47 -2.14 16.15
CA ILE A 18 -2.34 -3.18 16.71
C ILE A 18 -3.00 -3.99 15.59
N LEU A 19 -3.58 -3.31 14.59
CA LEU A 19 -4.17 -3.98 13.42
C LEU A 19 -3.13 -4.77 12.62
N SER A 20 -1.91 -4.26 12.51
CA SER A 20 -0.79 -4.94 11.86
C SER A 20 -0.38 -6.21 12.62
N GLY A 21 -0.39 -6.18 13.96
CA GLY A 21 -0.15 -7.36 14.79
C GLY A 21 -1.23 -8.42 14.63
N ILE A 22 -2.51 -8.01 14.55
CA ILE A 22 -3.62 -8.92 14.25
C ILE A 22 -3.44 -9.51 12.84
N ALA A 23 -3.15 -8.68 11.84
CA ALA A 23 -2.90 -9.14 10.48
C ALA A 23 -1.75 -10.16 10.43
N LEU A 24 -0.65 -9.94 11.17
CA LEU A 24 0.45 -10.88 11.25
C LEU A 24 0.01 -12.24 11.80
N ALA A 25 -0.79 -12.25 12.86
CA ALA A 25 -1.34 -13.46 13.45
C ALA A 25 -2.34 -14.19 12.52
N LEU A 26 -3.00 -13.48 11.60
CA LEU A 26 -3.87 -14.08 10.58
C LEU A 26 -3.06 -14.62 9.39
N ILE A 27 -2.02 -13.90 8.94
CA ILE A 27 -1.18 -14.32 7.82
C ILE A 27 -0.45 -15.63 8.13
N THR A 28 -0.01 -15.84 9.37
CA THR A 28 0.63 -17.11 9.77
C THR A 28 -0.29 -18.32 9.60
N GLN A 29 -1.60 -18.11 9.50
CA GLN A 29 -2.61 -19.15 9.30
C GLN A 29 -2.92 -19.45 7.82
N PHE A 30 -2.34 -18.72 6.85
CA PHE A 30 -2.57 -19.06 5.44
C PHE A 30 -2.10 -20.49 5.14
N ASP A 31 -2.85 -21.22 4.34
CA ASP A 31 -2.45 -22.55 3.90
C ASP A 31 -1.25 -22.47 2.95
N ARG A 32 -0.62 -23.62 2.69
CA ARG A 32 0.53 -23.74 1.77
C ARG A 32 0.22 -23.10 0.41
N PRO A 33 1.22 -22.56 -0.30
CA PRO A 33 1.00 -21.84 -1.54
C PRO A 33 0.31 -22.77 -2.55
N MET A 34 -0.73 -22.25 -3.21
CA MET A 34 -1.47 -22.97 -4.25
C MET A 34 -0.57 -23.35 -5.44
N TYR A 35 0.53 -22.63 -5.62
CA TYR A 35 1.57 -22.90 -6.62
C TYR A 35 2.81 -23.48 -5.93
N GLN A 36 3.15 -24.73 -6.26
CA GLN A 36 4.30 -25.42 -5.65
C GLN A 36 5.65 -24.89 -6.14
N ASP A 37 5.68 -24.22 -7.29
CA ASP A 37 6.90 -23.69 -7.91
C ASP A 37 7.18 -22.21 -7.58
N ALA A 38 6.34 -21.58 -6.75
CA ALA A 38 6.58 -20.20 -6.33
C ALA A 38 7.84 -20.12 -5.46
N SER A 39 8.75 -19.21 -5.81
CA SER A 39 10.03 -19.04 -5.08
C SER A 39 9.86 -18.55 -3.63
N VAL A 40 8.71 -17.97 -3.31
CA VAL A 40 8.37 -17.44 -1.99
C VAL A 40 6.95 -17.84 -1.60
N ASP A 41 6.73 -18.08 -0.30
CA ASP A 41 5.45 -18.49 0.24
C ASP A 41 4.38 -17.38 0.08
N ALA A 42 3.10 -17.76 -0.01
CA ALA A 42 1.96 -16.83 -0.11
C ALA A 42 1.88 -15.86 1.08
N LYS A 43 2.49 -16.23 2.21
CA LYS A 43 2.62 -15.40 3.42
C LYS A 43 3.70 -14.33 3.31
N PHE A 44 4.69 -14.52 2.45
CA PHE A 44 5.90 -13.69 2.41
C PHE A 44 5.57 -12.21 2.16
N PHE A 45 4.85 -11.90 1.07
CA PHE A 45 4.52 -10.51 0.74
C PHE A 45 3.63 -9.83 1.79
N PRO A 46 2.51 -10.44 2.24
CA PRO A 46 1.71 -9.87 3.32
C PRO A 46 2.53 -9.61 4.58
N MET A 47 3.40 -10.53 5.00
CA MET A 47 4.26 -10.34 6.17
C MET A 47 5.23 -9.16 5.98
N MET A 48 5.91 -9.07 4.83
CA MET A 48 6.84 -7.99 4.54
C MET A 48 6.16 -6.61 4.58
N ILE A 49 4.96 -6.50 4.01
CA ILE A 49 4.18 -5.26 4.04
C ILE A 49 3.81 -4.89 5.48
N VAL A 50 3.34 -5.85 6.28
CA VAL A 50 2.97 -5.64 7.69
C VAL A 50 4.17 -5.19 8.52
N ILE A 51 5.32 -5.84 8.35
CA ILE A 51 6.56 -5.49 9.06
C ILE A 51 7.02 -4.07 8.68
N ALA A 52 7.04 -3.75 7.38
CA ALA A 52 7.41 -2.42 6.90
C ALA A 52 6.44 -1.34 7.45
N GLN A 53 5.14 -1.63 7.47
CA GLN A 53 4.12 -0.72 8.02
C GLN A 53 4.33 -0.46 9.52
N ILE A 54 4.61 -1.51 10.30
CA ILE A 54 4.94 -1.37 11.73
C ILE A 54 6.20 -0.51 11.91
N ALA A 55 7.25 -0.77 11.13
CA ALA A 55 8.49 0.00 11.19
C ALA A 55 8.25 1.49 10.88
N ILE A 56 7.48 1.80 9.84
CA ILE A 56 7.10 3.19 9.50
C ILE A 56 6.31 3.83 10.65
N CYS A 57 5.35 3.13 11.25
CA CYS A 57 4.57 3.64 12.38
C CYS A 57 5.45 3.95 13.60
N ILE A 58 6.40 3.07 13.93
CA ILE A 58 7.37 3.30 15.01
C ILE A 58 8.20 4.55 14.71
N VAL A 59 8.73 4.66 13.48
CA VAL A 59 9.50 5.83 13.04
C VAL A 59 8.69 7.12 13.17
N LEU A 60 7.40 7.12 12.79
CA LEU A 60 6.52 8.29 12.91
C LEU A 60 6.30 8.68 14.38
N ILE A 61 6.06 7.73 15.28
CA ILE A 61 5.91 8.00 16.72
C ILE A 61 7.20 8.58 17.30
N VAL A 62 8.36 8.02 16.93
CA VAL A 62 9.68 8.51 17.37
C VAL A 62 9.92 9.92 16.85
N GLN A 63 9.69 10.17 15.56
CA GLN A 63 9.83 11.51 14.98
C GLN A 63 8.93 12.54 15.68
N HIS A 64 7.68 12.17 15.97
CA HIS A 64 6.74 13.04 16.69
C HIS A 64 7.22 13.35 18.11
N LYS A 65 7.77 12.37 18.83
CA LYS A 65 8.34 12.57 20.18
C LYS A 65 9.59 13.45 20.15
N LEU A 66 10.45 13.30 19.13
CA LEU A 66 11.71 14.04 19.01
C LEU A 66 11.52 15.48 18.52
N LYS A 67 10.59 15.74 17.60
CA LYS A 67 10.40 17.07 16.98
C LYS A 67 9.65 18.08 17.87
N GLY A 68 9.06 17.64 18.98
CA GLY A 68 8.29 18.52 19.86
C GLY A 68 6.98 18.97 19.20
N VAL A 69 5.94 19.18 20.01
CA VAL A 69 4.57 19.45 19.55
C VAL A 69 4.49 20.85 18.93
N SER A 70 4.72 20.98 17.62
CA SER A 70 4.53 22.24 16.89
C SER A 70 4.00 22.05 15.47
N GLU A 71 3.05 21.13 15.29
CA GLU A 71 2.26 21.08 14.06
C GLU A 71 0.78 21.13 14.40
N GLN A 72 0.06 22.04 13.74
CA GLN A 72 -1.39 22.10 13.77
C GLN A 72 -1.93 20.72 13.40
N GLN A 73 -2.79 20.16 14.26
CA GLN A 73 -3.44 18.89 13.96
C GLN A 73 -4.37 19.09 12.77
N GLU A 74 -3.95 18.67 11.58
CA GLU A 74 -4.85 18.57 10.45
C GLU A 74 -6.03 17.62 10.78
N PRO A 75 -7.19 17.73 10.10
CA PRO A 75 -8.28 16.79 10.29
C PRO A 75 -7.87 15.37 9.88
N MET A 76 -8.35 14.36 10.61
CA MET A 76 -8.06 12.94 10.34
C MET A 76 -8.61 12.47 8.99
N VAL A 77 -9.71 13.07 8.54
CA VAL A 77 -10.30 12.84 7.22
C VAL A 77 -10.13 14.12 6.40
N SER A 78 -9.33 14.04 5.34
CA SER A 78 -9.16 15.12 4.37
C SER A 78 -9.73 14.72 3.01
N LYS A 79 -9.98 15.71 2.13
CA LYS A 79 -10.38 15.44 0.74
C LYS A 79 -9.37 14.54 0.02
N MET A 80 -8.07 14.68 0.33
CA MET A 80 -7.01 13.83 -0.23
C MET A 80 -7.08 12.40 0.32
N SER A 81 -7.40 12.23 1.59
CA SER A 81 -7.59 10.89 2.20
C SER A 81 -8.77 10.16 1.54
N ILE A 82 -9.89 10.86 1.32
CA ILE A 82 -11.07 10.31 0.63
C ILE A 82 -10.72 9.95 -0.82
N PHE A 83 -10.03 10.85 -1.54
CA PHE A 83 -9.55 10.56 -2.89
C PHE A 83 -8.65 9.33 -2.93
N GLY A 84 -7.67 9.23 -2.01
CA GLY A 84 -6.77 8.09 -1.93
C GLY A 84 -7.51 6.77 -1.69
N VAL A 85 -8.45 6.74 -0.76
CA VAL A 85 -9.29 5.55 -0.51
C VAL A 85 -10.12 5.18 -1.73
N ALA A 86 -10.81 6.16 -2.34
CA ALA A 86 -11.61 5.92 -3.53
C ALA A 86 -10.76 5.44 -4.71
N PHE A 87 -9.57 5.99 -4.89
CA PHE A 87 -8.61 5.58 -5.91
C PHE A 87 -8.12 4.13 -5.69
N LEU A 88 -7.82 3.73 -4.45
CA LEU A 88 -7.40 2.37 -4.13
C LEU A 88 -8.52 1.35 -4.33
N ILE A 89 -9.75 1.68 -3.93
CA ILE A 89 -10.93 0.83 -4.20
C ILE A 89 -11.14 0.70 -5.72
N GLY A 90 -11.10 1.83 -6.44
CA GLY A 90 -11.22 1.84 -7.90
C GLY A 90 -10.14 1.00 -8.57
N TYR A 91 -8.89 1.09 -8.10
CA TYR A 91 -7.78 0.26 -8.59
C TYR A 91 -8.01 -1.22 -8.33
N ALA A 92 -8.44 -1.61 -7.12
CA ALA A 92 -8.73 -3.00 -6.78
C ALA A 92 -9.83 -3.60 -7.69
N LEU A 93 -10.89 -2.83 -7.94
CA LEU A 93 -11.94 -3.22 -8.88
C LEU A 93 -11.41 -3.28 -10.32
N LEU A 94 -10.58 -2.33 -10.73
CA LEU A 94 -10.02 -2.29 -12.09
C LEU A 94 -9.11 -3.51 -12.35
N ILE A 95 -8.25 -3.88 -11.39
CA ILE A 95 -7.40 -5.08 -11.49
C ILE A 95 -8.24 -6.32 -11.75
N SER A 96 -9.38 -6.49 -11.07
CA SER A 96 -10.24 -7.65 -11.28
C SER A 96 -10.87 -7.72 -12.68
N VAL A 97 -10.85 -6.63 -13.43
CA VAL A 97 -11.48 -6.56 -14.75
C VAL A 97 -10.41 -6.68 -15.84
N VAL A 98 -9.43 -5.75 -15.85
CA VAL A 98 -8.41 -5.65 -16.92
C VAL A 98 -7.08 -6.33 -16.59
N GLY A 99 -6.93 -6.93 -15.40
CA GLY A 99 -5.68 -7.50 -14.93
C GLY A 99 -4.68 -6.47 -14.40
N TYR A 100 -3.64 -6.95 -13.72
CA TYR A 100 -2.65 -6.13 -13.02
C TYR A 100 -1.94 -5.11 -13.92
N LEU A 101 -1.43 -5.56 -15.07
CA LEU A 101 -0.54 -4.74 -15.91
C LEU A 101 -1.28 -3.49 -16.41
N TYR A 102 -2.44 -3.69 -17.03
CA TYR A 102 -3.25 -2.59 -17.57
C TYR A 102 -3.87 -1.74 -16.45
N ALA A 103 -4.37 -2.36 -15.37
CA ALA A 103 -4.92 -1.60 -14.24
C ALA A 103 -3.87 -0.69 -13.61
N SER A 104 -2.63 -1.18 -13.43
CA SER A 104 -1.54 -0.41 -12.85
C SER A 104 -1.14 0.75 -13.77
N LEU A 105 -0.96 0.50 -15.07
CA LEU A 105 -0.66 1.54 -16.04
C LEU A 105 -1.76 2.62 -16.03
N ILE A 106 -3.03 2.24 -16.12
CA ILE A 106 -4.16 3.18 -16.07
C ILE A 106 -4.15 3.97 -14.76
N ALA A 107 -3.99 3.30 -13.62
CA ALA A 107 -4.00 3.93 -12.30
C ALA A 107 -2.86 4.94 -12.14
N PHE A 108 -1.62 4.58 -12.48
CA PHE A 108 -0.47 5.48 -12.41
C PHE A 108 -0.59 6.66 -13.40
N MET A 109 -1.01 6.41 -14.63
CA MET A 109 -1.21 7.47 -15.63
C MET A 109 -2.33 8.42 -15.20
N PHE A 110 -3.47 7.88 -14.75
CA PHE A 110 -4.56 8.67 -14.20
C PHE A 110 -4.10 9.53 -13.03
N TYR A 111 -3.34 8.95 -12.09
CA TYR A 111 -2.82 9.68 -10.93
C TYR A 111 -1.94 10.86 -11.36
N LEU A 112 -0.97 10.62 -12.24
CA LEU A 112 -0.07 11.68 -12.74
C LEU A 112 -0.84 12.79 -13.48
N VAL A 113 -1.81 12.43 -14.32
CA VAL A 113 -2.65 13.40 -15.05
C VAL A 113 -3.56 14.18 -14.10
N TYR A 114 -4.22 13.49 -13.16
CA TYR A 114 -5.11 14.10 -12.18
C TYR A 114 -4.40 15.15 -11.33
N PHE A 115 -3.16 14.87 -10.89
CA PHE A 115 -2.30 15.82 -10.18
C PHE A 115 -1.57 16.81 -11.10
N LYS A 116 -1.87 16.80 -12.41
CA LYS A 116 -1.32 17.71 -13.41
C LYS A 116 0.22 17.71 -13.42
N VAL A 117 0.83 16.54 -13.24
CA VAL A 117 2.28 16.37 -13.28
C VAL A 117 2.76 16.64 -14.71
N LYS A 118 3.56 17.69 -14.90
CA LYS A 118 4.01 18.14 -16.23
C LYS A 118 5.33 17.53 -16.69
N LYS A 119 6.14 16.98 -15.77
CA LYS A 119 7.46 16.43 -16.15
C LYS A 119 7.27 15.02 -16.74
N PRO A 120 7.64 14.79 -18.02
CA PRO A 120 7.39 13.52 -18.70
C PRO A 120 8.18 12.35 -18.10
N ILE A 121 9.31 12.64 -17.45
CA ILE A 121 10.13 11.61 -16.79
C ILE A 121 9.35 10.77 -15.78
N TYR A 122 8.37 11.36 -15.08
CA TYR A 122 7.56 10.59 -14.11
C TYR A 122 6.64 9.57 -14.79
N TYR A 123 6.18 9.84 -16.02
CA TYR A 123 5.38 8.89 -16.80
C TYR A 123 6.24 7.72 -17.25
N VAL A 124 7.45 8.00 -17.72
CA VAL A 124 8.42 6.96 -18.10
C VAL A 124 8.76 6.09 -16.89
N VAL A 125 9.07 6.71 -15.74
CA VAL A 125 9.35 5.99 -14.50
C VAL A 125 8.15 5.13 -14.08
N ALA A 126 6.93 5.64 -14.16
CA ALA A 126 5.73 4.87 -13.83
C ALA A 126 5.56 3.64 -14.73
N VAL A 127 5.73 3.80 -16.05
CA VAL A 127 5.64 2.69 -17.00
C VAL A 127 6.72 1.65 -16.70
N VAL A 128 7.98 2.08 -16.60
CA VAL A 128 9.11 1.18 -16.30
C VAL A 128 8.90 0.46 -14.97
N PHE A 129 8.42 1.16 -13.94
CA PHE A 129 8.14 0.57 -12.64
C PHE A 129 7.08 -0.53 -12.72
N VAL A 130 5.97 -0.30 -13.43
CA VAL A 130 4.90 -1.29 -13.59
C VAL A 130 5.41 -2.54 -14.32
N PHE A 131 6.17 -2.37 -15.41
CA PHE A 131 6.77 -3.50 -16.12
C PHE A 131 7.82 -4.22 -15.27
N ALA A 132 8.63 -3.50 -14.51
CA ALA A 132 9.62 -4.09 -13.61
C ALA A 132 8.98 -4.95 -12.53
N VAL A 133 7.88 -4.48 -11.92
CA VAL A 133 7.14 -5.28 -10.92
C VAL A 133 6.46 -6.48 -11.59
N TYR A 134 5.85 -6.31 -12.76
CA TYR A 134 5.24 -7.42 -13.50
C TYR A 134 6.27 -8.52 -13.81
N TYR A 135 7.44 -8.14 -14.33
CA TYR A 135 8.54 -9.06 -14.59
C TYR A 135 9.07 -9.72 -13.32
N LEU A 136 9.26 -8.95 -12.25
CA LEU A 136 9.76 -9.46 -10.98
C LEU A 136 8.82 -10.54 -10.41
N PHE A 137 7.51 -10.32 -10.46
CA PHE A 137 6.55 -11.29 -9.97
C PHE A 137 6.42 -12.52 -10.87
N GLY A 138 6.34 -12.32 -12.20
CA GLY A 138 6.20 -13.43 -13.15
C GLY A 138 7.44 -14.29 -13.29
N GLU A 139 8.60 -13.67 -13.52
CA GLU A 139 9.83 -14.38 -13.91
C GLU A 139 10.78 -14.64 -12.73
N VAL A 140 10.84 -13.72 -11.77
CA VAL A 140 11.75 -13.89 -10.62
C VAL A 140 11.06 -14.63 -9.50
N PHE A 141 9.79 -14.30 -9.21
CA PHE A 141 9.07 -14.91 -8.11
C PHE A 141 8.22 -16.12 -8.50
N TYR A 142 7.91 -16.32 -9.78
CA TYR A 142 6.99 -17.34 -10.29
C TYR A 142 5.59 -17.24 -9.66
N ILE A 143 5.11 -16.00 -9.50
CA ILE A 143 3.80 -15.69 -8.94
C ILE A 143 2.94 -15.06 -10.03
N ALA A 144 1.84 -15.74 -10.35
CA ALA A 144 0.83 -15.23 -11.26
C ALA A 144 0.16 -13.99 -10.67
N LEU A 145 0.28 -12.87 -11.37
CA LEU A 145 -0.49 -11.67 -11.08
C LEU A 145 -1.88 -11.78 -11.71
N PRO A 146 -2.90 -11.07 -11.18
CA PRO A 146 -4.24 -11.11 -11.76
C PRO A 146 -4.22 -10.79 -13.26
N GLU A 147 -4.74 -11.71 -14.06
CA GLU A 147 -4.95 -11.51 -15.49
C GLU A 147 -6.33 -10.91 -15.75
N ALA A 148 -6.56 -10.49 -16.99
CA ALA A 148 -7.85 -9.93 -17.33
C ALA A 148 -8.92 -11.04 -17.29
N THR A 149 -10.14 -10.70 -16.90
CA THR A 149 -11.23 -11.70 -16.83
C THR A 149 -11.64 -12.28 -18.19
N TRP A 150 -11.14 -11.71 -19.27
CA TRP A 150 -11.38 -12.12 -20.66
C TRP A 150 -10.15 -12.72 -21.35
N SER A 151 -9.02 -12.86 -20.66
CA SER A 151 -7.85 -13.62 -21.13
C SER A 151 -7.91 -15.04 -20.60
#